data_AF-A0A1J3D0V4-F1
#
_entry.id   AF-A0A1J3D0V4-F1
#
_cell.length_a   1.000
_cell.length_b   1.000
_cell.length_c   1.000
_cell.angle_alpha   90.00
_cell.angle_beta   90.00
_cell.angle_gamma   90.00
#
_symmetry.space_group_name_H-M   'P 1'
#
loop_
_entity.id
_entity.type
_entity.pdbx_description
1 polymer ?
#
loop_
_entity_poly.entity_id
_entity_poly.type
_entity_poly.pdbx_seq_one_letter_code
_entity_poly.pdbx_strand_id
1 'polypeptide(L)'
;DPDGKKFDKVTRVQATSNNLEMFMHLDVNTEIYPMAVGDKFTLALAPTLNLDGTPDTGYFTPGAKKTLADKYEYIMHGKLYKITE
;
A
#
# COMPACT_ATOMS: atom_id res chain seq x y z
N ASP A 1 7.99 8.45 10.51
CA ASP A 1 8.85 7.86 11.54
C ASP A 1 8.45 8.30 12.94
N PRO A 2 7.48 7.61 13.59
CA PRO A 2 7.08 7.90 14.96
C PRO A 2 8.23 7.73 15.96
N ASP A 3 9.12 6.76 15.71
CA ASP A 3 10.25 6.42 16.59
C ASP A 3 11.59 7.06 16.14
N GLY A 4 11.52 8.10 15.31
CA GLY A 4 12.69 8.74 14.69
C GLY A 4 13.19 8.03 13.42
N LYS A 5 13.92 8.77 12.57
CA LYS A 5 14.41 8.27 11.28
C LYS A 5 15.50 7.21 11.47
N LYS A 6 15.23 5.98 11.01
CA LYS A 6 16.16 4.84 11.08
C LYS A 6 16.66 4.37 9.72
N PHE A 7 15.90 4.63 8.66
CA PHE A 7 16.21 4.20 7.30
C PHE A 7 16.15 5.40 6.36
N ASP A 8 17.06 5.46 5.39
CA ASP A 8 17.14 6.61 4.48
C ASP A 8 16.00 6.63 3.46
N LYS A 9 15.63 5.45 2.98
CA LYS A 9 14.69 5.24 1.86
C LYS A 9 13.32 4.76 2.30
N VAL A 10 13.16 4.40 3.57
CA VAL A 10 11.91 3.88 4.11
C VAL A 10 11.46 4.76 5.25
N THR A 11 10.20 5.17 5.19
CA THR A 11 9.57 5.94 6.27
C THR A 11 8.34 5.19 6.73
N ARG A 12 8.19 5.09 8.07
CA ARG A 12 6.94 4.63 8.69
C ARG A 12 5.94 5.77 8.72
N VAL A 13 4.93 5.69 7.86
CA VAL A 13 3.78 6.59 7.82
C VAL A 13 2.80 6.18 8.92
N GLN A 14 2.26 7.19 9.61
CA GLN A 14 1.15 7.04 10.54
C GLN A 14 -0.04 7.81 9.98
N ALA A 15 -1.17 7.15 9.80
CA ALA A 15 -2.36 7.75 9.21
C ALA A 15 -3.64 7.29 9.93
N THR A 16 -4.65 8.17 9.88
CA THR A 16 -6.00 7.90 10.38
C THR A 16 -6.98 8.05 9.23
N SER A 17 -7.94 7.15 9.11
CA SER A 17 -8.96 7.23 8.06
C SER A 17 -9.96 8.35 8.35
N ASN A 18 -10.45 8.97 7.29
CA ASN A 18 -11.42 10.07 7.41
C ASN A 18 -12.85 9.58 7.71
N ASN A 19 -13.15 8.30 7.46
CA ASN A 19 -14.53 7.79 7.38
C ASN A 19 -14.74 6.40 7.98
N LEU A 20 -13.68 5.71 8.42
CA LEU A 20 -13.76 4.32 8.88
C LEU A 20 -13.20 4.13 10.30
N GLU A 21 -12.82 5.21 10.99
CA GLU A 21 -12.20 5.19 12.32
C GLU A 21 -11.02 4.21 12.42
N MET A 22 -10.21 4.12 11.36
CA MET A 22 -9.07 3.23 11.28
C MET A 22 -7.77 4.01 11.53
N PHE A 23 -6.88 3.40 12.29
CA PHE A 23 -5.50 3.85 12.45
C PHE A 23 -4.56 2.86 11.77
N MET A 24 -3.53 3.37 11.09
CA MET A 24 -2.56 2.52 10.39
C MET A 24 -1.13 3.01 10.55
N HIS A 25 -0.21 2.05 10.63
CA HIS A 25 1.20 2.22 10.33
C HIS A 25 1.52 1.55 9.00
N LEU A 26 2.22 2.25 8.12
CA LEU A 26 2.61 1.75 6.81
C LEU A 26 4.05 2.16 6.49
N ASP A 27 4.88 1.19 6.19
CA ASP A 27 6.25 1.45 5.72
C ASP A 27 6.22 1.67 4.20
N VAL A 28 6.70 2.83 3.76
CA VAL A 28 6.70 3.24 2.35
C VAL A 28 8.13 3.51 1.90
N ASN A 29 8.49 3.11 0.67
CA ASN A 29 9.73 3.54 0.05
C ASN A 29 9.60 5.00 -0.40
N THR A 30 10.00 5.92 0.47
CA THR A 30 9.86 7.37 0.26
C THR A 30 10.87 7.95 -0.73
N GLU A 31 11.84 7.16 -1.18
CA GLU A 31 12.73 7.57 -2.30
C GLU A 31 11.97 7.60 -3.63
N ILE A 32 11.10 6.61 -3.87
CA ILE A 32 10.36 6.48 -5.14
C ILE A 32 8.92 6.98 -5.05
N TYR A 33 8.36 7.04 -3.84
CA TYR A 33 7.01 7.56 -3.58
C TYR A 33 7.06 8.52 -2.39
N PRO A 34 7.46 9.79 -2.62
CA PRO A 34 7.58 10.78 -1.55
C PRO A 34 6.20 11.10 -0.97
N MET A 35 6.13 11.18 0.35
CA MET A 35 4.92 11.55 1.10
C MET A 35 5.27 12.57 2.18
N ALA A 36 4.39 13.54 2.40
CA ALA A 36 4.53 14.59 3.41
C ALA A 36 3.45 14.49 4.49
N VAL A 37 3.73 15.08 5.66
CA VAL A 37 2.73 15.22 6.72
C VAL A 37 1.59 16.11 6.22
N GLY A 38 0.35 15.63 6.37
CA GLY A 38 -0.86 16.32 5.92
C GLY A 38 -1.39 15.86 4.57
N ASP A 39 -0.60 15.07 3.82
CA ASP A 39 -1.06 14.48 2.57
C ASP A 39 -2.25 13.54 2.82
N LYS A 40 -3.22 13.60 1.90
CA LYS A 40 -4.35 12.68 1.86
C LYS A 40 -4.13 11.69 0.72
N PHE A 41 -4.28 10.41 1.01
CA PHE A 41 -4.14 9.35 0.03
C PHE A 41 -5.32 8.38 0.12
N THR A 42 -5.60 7.68 -1.00
CA THR A 42 -6.55 6.58 -1.03
C THR A 42 -5.79 5.27 -0.90
N LEU A 43 -6.17 4.46 0.10
CA LEU A 43 -5.66 3.11 0.29
C LEU A 43 -6.72 2.10 -0.13
N ALA A 44 -6.32 1.12 -0.95
CA ALA A 44 -7.12 -0.04 -1.26
C ALA A 44 -6.32 -1.33 -0.99
N LEU A 45 -6.97 -2.30 -0.35
CA LEU A 45 -6.46 -3.66 -0.20
C LEU A 45 -7.29 -4.56 -1.11
N ALA A 46 -6.62 -5.29 -2.00
CA ALA A 46 -7.27 -6.20 -2.94
C ALA A 46 -6.54 -7.54 -2.97
N PRO A 47 -7.26 -8.68 -3.02
CA PRO A 47 -6.66 -10.02 -3.09
C PRO A 47 -6.17 -10.37 -4.51
N THR A 48 -6.47 -9.53 -5.51
CA THR A 48 -6.10 -9.72 -6.91
C THR A 48 -6.04 -8.39 -7.65
N LEU A 49 -5.20 -8.30 -8.68
CA LEU A 49 -5.15 -7.18 -9.61
C LEU A 49 -6.06 -7.37 -10.83
N ASN A 50 -6.66 -8.55 -11.00
CA ASN A 50 -7.57 -8.84 -12.11
C ASN A 50 -8.88 -8.06 -11.92
N LEU A 51 -9.25 -7.28 -12.93
CA LEU A 51 -10.45 -6.41 -12.89
C LEU A 51 -11.77 -7.20 -12.84
N ASP A 52 -11.75 -8.45 -13.30
CA ASP A 52 -12.88 -9.38 -13.25
C ASP A 52 -12.98 -10.14 -11.91
N GLY A 53 -12.05 -9.90 -10.99
CA GLY A 53 -12.00 -10.57 -9.69
C GLY A 53 -11.43 -11.98 -9.72
N THR A 54 -10.89 -12.45 -10.85
CA THR A 54 -10.22 -13.76 -10.89
C THR A 54 -9.04 -13.82 -9.90
N PRO A 55 -8.84 -14.93 -9.17
CA PRO A 55 -7.81 -15.02 -8.14
C PRO A 55 -6.41 -14.71 -8.66
N ASP A 56 -5.55 -14.19 -7.78
CA ASP A 56 -4.15 -14.01 -8.10
C ASP A 56 -3.46 -15.39 -8.26
N THR A 57 -2.70 -15.53 -9.34
CA THR A 57 -1.93 -16.74 -9.64
C THR A 57 -0.59 -16.79 -8.90
N GLY A 58 -0.18 -15.67 -8.29
CA GLY A 58 1.12 -15.50 -7.63
C GLY A 58 2.25 -15.16 -8.60
N TYR A 59 1.99 -15.11 -9.91
CA TYR A 59 2.96 -14.71 -10.92
C TYR A 59 2.65 -13.31 -11.44
N PHE A 60 3.63 -12.41 -11.36
CA PHE A 60 3.52 -11.08 -11.96
C PHE A 60 3.94 -11.13 -13.43
N THR A 61 3.01 -10.81 -14.33
CA THR A 61 3.24 -10.68 -15.77
C THR A 61 3.06 -9.23 -16.20
N PRO A 62 4.16 -8.44 -16.27
CA PRO A 62 4.09 -7.04 -16.65
C PRO A 62 3.53 -6.86 -18.07
N GLY A 63 2.68 -5.85 -18.28
CA GLY A 63 2.32 -5.36 -19.62
C GLY A 63 1.33 -6.21 -20.43
N ALA A 64 0.75 -7.27 -19.87
CA ALA A 64 -0.15 -8.15 -20.62
C ALA A 64 -1.59 -7.61 -20.78
N LYS A 65 -2.08 -6.81 -19.81
CA LYS A 65 -3.47 -6.30 -19.77
C LYS A 65 -3.62 -5.15 -18.77
N LYS A 66 -4.67 -4.36 -18.93
CA LYS A 66 -5.08 -3.37 -17.93
C LYS A 66 -5.48 -4.07 -16.62
N THR A 67 -5.04 -3.54 -15.49
CA THR A 67 -5.24 -4.11 -14.16
C THR A 67 -5.78 -3.07 -13.18
N LEU A 68 -6.11 -3.51 -11.96
CA LEU A 68 -6.45 -2.61 -10.87
C LEU A 68 -5.30 -1.65 -10.52
N ALA A 69 -4.05 -2.10 -10.69
CA ALA A 69 -2.86 -1.30 -10.38
C ALA A 69 -2.78 -0.01 -11.19
N ASP A 70 -3.29 -0.01 -12.44
CA ASP A 70 -3.27 1.17 -13.31
C ASP A 70 -4.13 2.34 -12.80
N LYS A 71 -4.89 2.16 -11.71
CA LYS A 71 -5.68 3.19 -11.05
C LYS A 71 -4.98 3.83 -9.84
N TYR A 72 -3.80 3.35 -9.46
CA TYR A 72 -3.07 3.78 -8.27
C TYR A 72 -1.61 4.09 -8.62
N GLU A 73 -0.97 4.90 -7.79
CA GLU A 73 0.39 5.41 -8.05
C GLU A 73 1.47 4.52 -7.43
N TYR A 74 1.13 3.83 -6.34
CA TYR A 74 2.06 2.99 -5.59
C TYR A 74 1.42 1.66 -5.23
N ILE A 75 2.09 0.56 -5.59
CA ILE A 75 1.57 -0.81 -5.45
C ILE A 75 2.51 -1.62 -4.59
N MET A 76 1.94 -2.36 -3.63
CA MET A 76 2.65 -3.33 -2.82
C MET A 76 1.95 -4.69 -2.92
N HIS A 77 2.75 -5.75 -2.88
CA HIS A 77 2.27 -7.12 -2.75
C HIS A 77 2.84 -7.71 -1.46
N GLY A 78 1.98 -8.34 -0.67
CA GLY A 78 2.34 -8.84 0.66
C GLY A 78 1.45 -10.00 1.10
N LYS A 79 1.78 -10.58 2.25
CA LYS A 79 1.01 -11.66 2.87
C LYS A 79 0.60 -11.24 4.28
N LEU A 80 -0.64 -11.57 4.65
CA LEU A 80 -1.09 -11.45 6.03
C LEU A 80 -0.28 -12.42 6.90
N TYR A 81 0.43 -11.88 7.90
CA TYR A 81 1.31 -12.68 8.74
C TYR A 81 0.75 -12.93 10.14
N LYS A 82 -0.10 -12.02 10.65
CA LYS A 82 -0.67 -12.10 11.99
C LYS A 82 -1.98 -11.30 12.06
N ILE A 83 -2.96 -11.83 12.76
CA ILE A 83 -4.13 -11.12 13.26
C ILE A 83 -4.06 -11.19 14.78
N THR A 84 -4.32 -10.07 15.45
CA THR A 84 -4.42 -9.98 16.91
C THR A 84 -5.81 -9.50 17.28
N GLU A 85 -6.35 -10.02 18.38
CA GLU A 85 -7.55 -9.49 19.04
C GLU A 85 -7.24 -8.22 19.84
#